data_AF-J9DAK7-F1
#
_entry.id   AF-J9DAK7-F1
#
_cell.length_a   1.000
_cell.length_b   1.000
_cell.length_c   1.000
_cell.angle_alpha   90.00
_cell.angle_beta   90.00
_cell.angle_gamma   90.00
#
_symmetry.space_group_name_H-M   'P 1'
#
loop_
_entity.id
_entity.type
_entity.pdbx_description
1 polymer ?
#
loop_
_entity_poly.entity_id
_entity_poly.type
_entity_poly.pdbx_seq_one_letter_code
_entity_poly.pdbx_strand_id
1 'polypeptide(L)' 'MFFLGFIACMIVGAVKLYHLYSGDPTILVTDSPYFYIALTTMIIGTQLFVAGFVGELISRNAEGRNNYQIEKEI' A
#
# COMPACT_ATOMS: atom_id res chain seq x y z
N MET A 1 -3.41 -3.43 0.54
CA MET A 1 -2.28 -3.35 -0.43
C MET A 1 -0.94 -3.41 0.28
N PHE A 2 -0.62 -2.51 1.23
CA PHE A 2 0.66 -2.55 1.94
C PHE A 2 0.99 -3.92 2.57
N PHE A 3 0.10 -4.44 3.42
CA PHE A 3 0.30 -5.75 4.05
C PHE A 3 0.40 -6.91 3.06
N LEU A 4 -0.33 -6.84 1.94
CA LEU A 4 -0.28 -7.86 0.89
C LEU A 4 1.10 -7.86 0.21
N GLY A 5 1.61 -6.68 -0.15
CA GLY A 5 2.95 -6.53 -0.70
C GLY A 5 4.04 -6.94 0.31
N PHE A 6 3.83 -6.67 1.60
CA PHE A 6 4.74 -7.10 2.67
C PHE A 6 4.82 -8.62 2.79
N ILE A 7 3.67 -9.30 2.84
CA ILE A 7 3.60 -10.77 2.87
C ILE A 7 4.22 -11.35 1.58
N ALA A 8 3.91 -10.79 0.41
CA ALA A 8 4.49 -11.23 -0.85
C ALA A 8 6.03 -11.09 -0.86
N CYS A 9 6.56 -9.98 -0.35
CA CYS A 9 8.01 -9.77 -0.23
C CYS A 9 8.65 -10.79 0.73
N MET A 10 8.00 -11.08 1.87
CA MET A 10 8.45 -12.11 2.81
C MET A 10 8.48 -13.49 2.15
N ILE A 11 7.48 -13.84 1.34
CA ILE A 11 7.44 -15.10 0.59
C ILE A 11 8.60 -15.17 -0.41
N VAL A 12 8.80 -14.13 -1.22
CA VAL A 12 9.91 -14.10 -2.20
C VAL A 12 11.27 -14.24 -1.48
N GLY A 13 11.45 -13.55 -0.35
CA GLY A 13 12.64 -13.69 0.48
C GLY A 13 12.82 -15.09 1.06
N ALA A 14 11.75 -15.70 1.58
CA ALA A 14 11.77 -17.05 2.14
C ALA A 14 12.10 -18.11 1.07
N VAL A 15 11.55 -17.97 -0.14
CA VAL A 15 11.88 -18.85 -1.28
C VAL A 15 13.37 -18.76 -1.60
N LYS A 16 13.95 -17.55 -1.64
CA LYS A 16 15.39 -17.39 -1.84
C LYS A 16 16.20 -18.07 -0.74
N LEU A 17 15.85 -17.84 0.54
CA LEU A 17 16.56 -18.43 1.67
C LEU A 17 16.49 -19.96 1.66
N TYR A 18 15.35 -20.53 1.26
CA TYR A 18 15.19 -21.97 1.10
C TYR A 18 16.14 -22.53 0.04
N HIS A 19 16.20 -21.93 -1.15
CA HIS A 19 17.11 -22.40 -2.21
C HIS A 19 18.59 -22.27 -1.82
N LEU A 20 18.93 -21.17 -1.13
CA LEU A 20 20.28 -20.96 -0.61
C LEU A 20 20.68 -22.04 0.42
N TYR A 21 19.73 -22.44 1.28
CA TYR A 21 19.94 -23.50 2.26
C TYR A 21 20.08 -24.88 1.59
N SER A 22 19.29 -25.16 0.55
CA SER A 22 19.33 -26.42 -0.19
C SER A 22 20.54 -26.55 -1.14
N GLY A 23 21.30 -25.47 -1.36
CA GLY A 23 22.43 -25.43 -2.28
C GLY A 23 22.03 -25.33 -3.75
N ASP A 24 20.77 -25.01 -4.04
CA ASP A 24 20.27 -24.84 -5.39
C ASP A 24 20.75 -23.50 -5.99
N PRO A 25 20.96 -23.41 -7.31
CA PRO A 25 21.23 -22.15 -7.97
C PRO A 25 20.10 -21.14 -7.72
N THR A 26 20.43 -19.97 -7.14
CA THR A 26 19.48 -18.87 -6.90
C THR A 26 19.91 -17.62 -7.65
N ILE A 27 18.94 -16.86 -8.16
CA ILE A 27 19.16 -15.50 -8.68
C ILE A 27 19.04 -14.46 -7.56
N LEU A 28 19.43 -13.22 -7.83
CA LEU A 28 19.20 -12.13 -6.90
C LEU A 28 17.69 -11.85 -6.83
N VAL A 29 17.22 -11.41 -5.66
CA VAL A 29 15.81 -11.05 -5.47
C VAL A 29 15.41 -9.91 -6.42
N THR A 30 16.34 -9.00 -6.68
CA THR A 30 16.21 -7.86 -7.60
C THR A 30 16.15 -8.27 -9.08
N ASP A 31 16.43 -9.52 -9.43
CA ASP A 31 16.28 -10.03 -10.79
C ASP A 31 14.93 -10.74 -10.98
N SER A 32 14.17 -10.93 -9.89
CA SER A 32 12.85 -11.54 -9.90
C SER A 32 11.76 -10.49 -10.13
N PRO A 33 10.88 -10.65 -11.14
CA PRO A 33 9.72 -9.77 -11.34
C PRO A 33 8.79 -9.72 -10.11
N TYR A 34 8.69 -10.83 -9.37
CA TYR A 34 7.83 -10.92 -8.18
C TYR A 34 8.24 -9.97 -7.08
N PHE A 35 9.53 -9.66 -6.95
CA PHE A 35 10.01 -8.69 -5.99
C PHE A 35 9.49 -7.28 -6.28
N TYR A 36 9.55 -6.84 -7.54
CA TYR A 36 9.07 -5.52 -7.94
C TYR A 36 7.56 -5.39 -7.85
N ILE A 37 6.81 -6.48 -8.10
CA ILE A 37 5.35 -6.49 -7.89
C ILE A 37 5.05 -6.33 -6.40
N ALA A 38 5.74 -7.07 -5.52
CA ALA A 38 5.57 -6.96 -4.07
C ALA A 38 5.93 -5.54 -3.57
N LEU A 39 7.05 -4.98 -4.04
CA LEU A 39 7.50 -3.63 -3.72
C LEU A 39 6.51 -2.56 -4.18
N THR A 40 6.08 -2.62 -5.44
CA THR A 40 5.09 -1.68 -6.02
C THR A 40 3.77 -1.74 -5.25
N THR A 41 3.32 -2.94 -4.87
CA THR A 41 2.10 -3.13 -4.08
C THR A 41 2.22 -2.48 -2.69
N MET A 42 3.40 -2.52 -2.07
CA MET A 42 3.65 -1.80 -0.82
C MET A 42 3.59 -0.28 -1.02
N ILE A 43 4.27 0.24 -2.04
CA ILE A 43 4.27 1.68 -2.37
C ILE A 43 2.85 2.19 -2.60
N ILE A 44 2.07 1.52 -3.45
CA ILE A 44 0.67 1.86 -3.72
C ILE A 44 -0.15 1.80 -2.42
N GLY A 45 0.08 0.80 -1.58
CA GLY A 45 -0.60 0.70 -0.29
C GLY A 45 -0.37 1.89 0.62
N THR A 46 0.88 2.35 0.74
CA THR A 46 1.21 3.55 1.50
C THR A 46 0.59 4.81 0.88
N GLN A 47 0.63 4.93 -0.45
CA GLN A 47 0.01 6.05 -1.16
C GLN A 47 -1.49 6.12 -0.92
N LEU A 48 -2.21 5.00 -0.99
CA LEU A 48 -3.64 4.95 -0.71
C LEU A 48 -3.97 5.35 0.73
N PHE A 49 -3.16 4.91 1.70
CA PHE A 49 -3.34 5.29 3.10
C PHE A 49 -3.13 6.79 3.31
N VAL A 50 -2.03 7.34 2.78
CA VAL A 50 -1.72 8.77 2.89
C VAL A 50 -2.76 9.61 2.14
N ALA A 51 -3.17 9.20 0.93
CA ALA A 51 -4.20 9.88 0.16
C ALA A 51 -5.54 9.93 0.92
N GLY A 52 -5.94 8.83 1.57
CA GLY A 52 -7.12 8.80 2.42
C GLY A 52 -7.01 9.76 3.61
N PHE A 53 -5.86 9.77 4.29
CA PHE A 53 -5.63 10.68 5.42
C PHE A 53 -5.63 12.15 5.01
N VAL A 54 -4.98 12.48 3.89
CA VAL A 54 -4.98 13.83 3.32
C VAL A 54 -6.39 14.23 2.88
N GLY A 55 -7.16 13.33 2.27
CA GLY A 55 -8.55 13.56 1.90
C GLY A 55 -9.42 13.92 3.11
N GLU A 56 -9.24 13.22 4.22
CA GLU A 56 -9.92 13.53 5.49
C GLU A 56 -9.53 14.92 6.02
N LEU A 57 -8.24 15.28 6.01
CA LEU A 57 -7.79 16.62 6.43
C LEU A 57 -8.37 17.74 5.55
N ILE A 58 -8.45 17.52 4.23
CA ILE A 58 -9.04 18.48 3.30
C ILE A 58 -10.54 18.64 3.57
N SER A 59 -11.26 17.51 3.70
CA SER A 59 -12.69 17.50 4.03
C SER A 59 -12.98 18.25 5.33
N ARG A 60 -12.15 18.07 6.36
CA ARG A 60 -12.32 18.74 7.66
C ARG A 60 -12.07 20.25 7.61
N ASN A 61 -11.28 20.74 6.68
CA ASN A 61 -10.97 22.17 6.48
C ASN A 61 -11.86 22.86 5.44
N ALA A 62 -12.86 22.17 4.86
CA ALA A 62 -13.70 22.75 3.82
C ALA A 62 -14.59 23.88 4.37
N GLU A 63 -14.51 25.05 3.73
CA GLU A 63 -15.22 26.30 4.14
C GLU A 63 -16.74 26.16 4.17
N GLY A 64 -17.32 25.19 3.44
CA GLY A 64 -18.77 24.94 3.37
C GLY A 64 -19.34 24.00 4.43
N ARG A 65 -18.54 23.52 5.40
CA ARG A 65 -18.97 22.50 6.38
C ARG A 65 -20.17 22.92 7.25
N ASN A 66 -20.36 24.22 7.47
CA ASN A 66 -21.41 24.77 8.33
C ASN A 66 -22.55 25.46 7.56
N ASN A 67 -22.63 25.28 6.24
CA ASN A 67 -23.71 25.85 5.45
C ASN A 67 -24.94 24.93 5.53
N TYR A 68 -25.75 25.10 6.58
CA TYR A 68 -26.99 24.38 6.74
C TYR A 68 -28.05 24.94 5.79
N GLN A 69 -28.66 24.06 4.99
CA GLN A 69 -29.89 24.38 4.27
C GLN A 69 -31.02 24.45 5.30
N ILE A 70 -31.28 25.62 5.87
CA ILE A 70 -32.47 25.83 6.71
C ILE A 70 -33.67 25.91 5.76
N GLU A 71 -34.42 24.81 5.69
CA GLU A 71 -35.71 24.79 5.03
C GLU A 71 -36.66 25.68 5.84
N LYS A 72 -37.16 26.77 5.23
CA LYS A 72 -38.15 27.63 5.89
C LYS A 72 -39.47 26.86 5.97
N GLU A 73 -39.95 26.62 7.17
CA GLU A 73 -41.32 26.17 7.42
C GLU A 73 -42.27 27.32 7.03
N ILE A 74 -43.21 27.05 6.12
CA ILE A 74 -44.25 27.98 5.63
C ILE A 74 -45.48 27.83 6.52
#